data_AF-A0A7Y3IW92-F1
#
_entry.id   AF-A0A7Y3IW92-F1
#
_cell.length_a   1.000
_cell.length_b   1.000
_cell.length_c   1.000
_cell.angle_alpha   90.00
_cell.angle_beta   90.00
_cell.angle_gamma   90.00
#
_symmetry.space_group_name_H-M   'P 1'
#
loop_
_entity.id
_entity.type
_entity.pdbx_description
1 polymer ?
#
loop_
_entity_poly.entity_id
_entity_poly.type
_entity_poly.pdbx_seq_one_letter_code
_entity_poly.pdbx_strand_id
1 'polypeptide(L)'
;MMLDTVFARVNEQLDFILPPGMRTLRQDLEKVLKSALQDALSKMDMVTRDEFSQQTLLLEKTRLRITELENRLRTLETRVREMEANRKL
;
A
#
# COMPACT_ATOMS: atom_id res chain seq x y z
N MET A 1 11.28 12.45 -0.64
CA MET A 1 9.85 12.08 -0.72
C MET A 1 9.66 11.20 -1.96
N MET A 2 8.65 10.33 -2.04
CA MET A 2 8.48 9.42 -3.21
C MET A 2 8.46 10.16 -4.56
N LEU A 3 7.90 11.38 -4.58
CA LEU A 3 7.92 12.25 -5.74
C LEU A 3 9.34 12.58 -6.22
N ASP A 4 10.27 12.88 -5.31
CA ASP A 4 11.65 13.22 -5.68
C ASP A 4 12.37 12.02 -6.34
N THR A 5 12.05 10.79 -5.92
CA THR A 5 12.64 9.58 -6.50
C THR A 5 12.09 9.27 -7.90
N VAL A 6 10.80 9.55 -8.13
CA VAL A 6 10.20 9.44 -9.47
C VAL A 6 10.79 10.50 -10.39
N PHE A 7 10.97 11.72 -9.89
CA PHE A 7 11.62 12.80 -10.62
C PHE A 7 13.05 12.49 -11.03
N ALA A 8 13.87 12.01 -10.08
CA ALA A 8 15.25 11.63 -10.37
C ALA A 8 15.34 10.59 -11.49
N ARG A 9 14.44 9.59 -11.47
CA ARG A 9 14.41 8.52 -12.48
C ARG A 9 13.98 9.02 -13.86
N VAL A 10 13.01 9.93 -13.93
CA VAL A 10 12.60 10.56 -15.19
C VAL A 10 13.74 11.42 -15.75
N ASN A 11 14.47 12.12 -14.88
CA ASN A 11 15.62 12.92 -15.31
C ASN A 11 16.75 12.07 -15.90
N GLU A 12 17.07 10.93 -15.27
CA GLU A 12 18.06 9.98 -15.80
C GLU A 12 17.64 9.43 -17.18
N GLN A 13 16.35 9.16 -17.39
CA GLN A 13 15.85 8.71 -18.70
C GLN A 13 15.91 9.81 -19.76
N LEU A 14 15.66 11.07 -19.40
CA LEU A 14 15.78 12.20 -20.31
C LEU A 14 17.23 12.44 -20.74
N ASP A 15 18.18 12.29 -19.82
CA ASP A 15 19.61 12.43 -20.11
C ASP A 15 20.12 11.34 -21.09
N PHE A 16 19.45 10.18 -21.14
CA PHE A 16 19.76 9.13 -22.13
C PHE A 16 19.22 9.44 -23.54
N ILE A 17 18.17 10.25 -23.64
CA ILE A 17 17.45 10.52 -24.90
C ILE A 17 17.92 11.83 -25.56
N LEU A 18 18.46 12.79 -24.79
CA LEU A 18 18.80 14.12 -25.29
C LEU A 18 20.30 14.27 -25.64
N PRO A 19 20.65 14.77 -26.85
CA PRO A 19 22.04 15.04 -27.24
C PRO A 19 22.68 16.20 -26.44
N PRO A 20 24.01 16.21 -26.25
CA PRO A 20 24.72 17.14 -25.36
C PRO A 20 24.66 18.65 -25.73
N GLY A 21 24.02 19.01 -26.85
CA GLY A 21 23.86 20.40 -27.31
C GLY A 21 22.53 21.09 -26.95
N MET A 22 21.56 20.38 -26.35
CA MET A 22 20.19 20.89 -26.15
C MET A 22 19.85 21.28 -24.70
N ARG A 23 20.80 21.86 -23.96
CA ARG A 23 20.65 22.15 -22.52
C ARG A 23 19.48 23.07 -22.15
N THR A 24 19.18 24.07 -22.97
CA THR A 24 18.04 24.98 -22.74
C THR A 24 16.70 24.29 -22.97
N LEU A 25 16.59 23.52 -24.06
CA LEU A 25 15.43 22.68 -24.34
C LEU A 25 15.19 21.65 -23.23
N ARG A 26 16.28 21.11 -22.65
CA ARG A 26 16.21 20.18 -21.51
C ARG A 26 15.56 20.83 -20.29
N GLN A 27 15.99 22.03 -19.89
CA GLN A 27 15.44 22.71 -18.72
C GLN A 27 13.94 23.01 -18.89
N ASP A 28 13.51 23.40 -20.09
CA ASP A 28 12.11 23.66 -20.38
C ASP A 28 11.28 22.36 -20.35
N LEU A 29 11.80 21.27 -20.91
CA LEU A 29 11.17 19.95 -20.87
C LEU A 29 11.07 19.40 -19.44
N GLU A 30 12.13 19.52 -18.63
CA GLU A 30 12.13 19.14 -17.22
C GLU A 30 11.02 19.88 -16.45
N LYS A 31 10.85 21.18 -16.69
CA LYS A 31 9.81 22.00 -16.06
C LYS A 31 8.40 21.56 -16.44
N VAL A 32 8.16 21.33 -17.74
CA VAL A 32 6.86 20.89 -18.26
C VAL A 32 6.52 19.49 -17.76
N LEU A 33 7.47 18.56 -17.80
CA LEU A 33 7.30 17.20 -17.28
C LEU A 33 7.04 17.21 -15.78
N LYS A 34 7.70 18.10 -15.03
CA LYS A 34 7.45 18.26 -13.60
C LYS A 34 6.04 18.70 -13.28
N SER A 35 5.54 19.70 -13.99
CA SER A 35 4.15 20.14 -13.82
C SER A 35 3.17 19.03 -14.20
N ALA A 36 3.37 18.38 -15.35
CA ALA A 36 2.47 17.33 -15.83
C ALA A 36 2.44 16.09 -14.91
N LEU A 37 3.59 15.68 -14.38
CA LEU A 37 3.68 14.58 -13.42
C LEU A 37 3.04 14.96 -12.09
N GLN A 38 3.28 16.17 -11.57
CA GLN A 38 2.62 16.63 -10.35
C GLN A 38 1.09 16.67 -10.51
N ASP A 39 0.58 17.17 -11.63
CA ASP A 39 -0.85 17.19 -11.92
C ASP A 39 -1.43 15.78 -12.09
N ALA A 40 -0.71 14.88 -12.76
CA ALA A 40 -1.13 13.50 -12.95
C ALA A 40 -1.16 12.72 -11.63
N LEU A 41 -0.09 12.80 -10.82
CA LEU A 41 -0.02 12.17 -9.50
C LEU A 41 -1.07 12.74 -8.54
N SER A 42 -1.34 14.05 -8.58
CA SER A 42 -2.38 14.68 -7.75
C SER A 42 -3.80 14.23 -8.12
N LYS A 43 -4.00 13.75 -9.35
CA LYS A 43 -5.28 13.21 -9.83
C LYS A 43 -5.41 11.70 -9.61
N MET A 44 -4.34 11.00 -9.24
CA MET A 44 -4.43 9.61 -8.81
C MET A 44 -4.88 9.57 -7.34
N ASP A 45 -5.74 8.64 -6.98
CA ASP A 45 -6.12 8.38 -5.58
C ASP A 45 -4.92 7.79 -4.82
N MET A 46 -3.93 8.63 -4.54
CA MET A 46 -2.69 8.25 -3.89
C MET A 46 -2.97 7.95 -2.43
N VAL A 47 -2.89 6.68 -2.05
CA VAL A 47 -2.84 6.29 -0.64
C VAL A 47 -1.44 6.62 -0.11
N THR A 48 -1.36 7.38 0.97
CA THR A 48 -0.08 7.69 1.60
C THR A 48 0.54 6.42 2.18
N ARG A 49 1.87 6.38 2.29
CA ARG A 49 2.57 5.25 2.89
C ARG A 49 2.12 4.99 4.34
N ASP A 50 1.76 6.05 5.05
CA ASP A 50 1.30 5.98 6.43
C ASP A 50 -0.11 5.38 6.52
N GLU A 51 -1.04 5.80 5.64
CA GLU A 51 -2.38 5.20 5.54
C GLU A 51 -2.31 3.71 5.16
N PHE A 52 -1.44 3.35 4.20
CA PHE A 52 -1.22 1.95 3.85
C PHE A 52 -0.70 1.13 5.03
N SER A 53 0.22 1.70 5.82
CA SER A 53 0.78 1.05 7.01
C SER A 53 -0.29 0.88 8.10
N GLN A 54 -1.16 1.87 8.30
CA GLN A 54 -2.27 1.79 9.23
C GLN A 54 -3.29 0.72 8.83
N GLN A 55 -3.62 0.61 7.53
CA GLN A 55 -4.51 -0.44 7.03
C GLN A 55 -3.91 -1.83 7.22
N THR A 56 -2.59 -1.97 6.98
CA THR A 56 -1.87 -3.24 7.21
C THR A 56 -1.95 -3.66 8.69
N LEU A 57 -1.71 -2.72 9.62
CA LEU A 57 -1.83 -2.96 11.05
C LEU A 57 -3.26 -3.35 11.46
N LEU A 58 -4.27 -2.68 10.90
CA LEU A 58 -5.67 -2.99 11.18
C LEU A 58 -6.04 -4.41 10.71
N LEU A 59 -5.54 -4.82 9.53
CA LEU A 59 -5.73 -6.17 9.00
C LEU A 59 -5.07 -7.22 9.89
N GLU A 60 -3.86 -6.97 10.37
CA GLU A 60 -3.18 -7.86 11.31
C GLU A 60 -3.98 -8.04 12.60
N LYS A 61 -4.43 -6.94 13.20
CA LYS A 61 -5.28 -6.96 14.40
C LYS A 61 -6.58 -7.72 14.17
N THR A 62 -7.19 -7.56 13.00
CA THR A 62 -8.43 -8.25 12.64
C THR A 62 -8.20 -9.76 12.52
N ARG A 63 -7.09 -10.19 11.90
CA ARG A 63 -6.71 -11.61 11.83
C ARG A 63 -6.54 -12.22 13.21
N LEU A 64 -5.83 -11.54 14.12
CA LEU A 64 -5.66 -11.99 15.50
C LEU A 64 -7.02 -12.17 16.19
N ARG A 65 -7.94 -11.22 16.02
CA ARG A 65 -9.27 -11.30 16.62
C ARG A 65 -10.11 -12.44 16.06
N ILE A 66 -10.02 -12.71 14.75
CA ILE A 66 -10.68 -13.85 14.12
C ILE A 66 -10.16 -15.16 14.72
N THR A 67 -8.84 -15.35 14.80
CA THR A 67 -8.25 -16.56 15.37
C THR A 67 -8.66 -16.78 16.83
N GLU A 68 -8.74 -15.71 17.64
CA GLU A 68 -9.23 -15.80 19.02
C GLU A 68 -10.69 -16.29 19.06
N LEU A 69 -11.56 -15.73 18.20
CA LEU A 69 -12.97 -16.12 18.13
C LEU A 69 -13.14 -17.56 17.65
N GLU A 70 -12.35 -18.00 16.67
CA GLU A 70 -12.34 -19.39 16.19
C GLU A 70 -11.96 -20.37 17.32
N ASN A 71 -10.95 -20.03 18.12
CA ASN A 71 -10.54 -20.86 19.27
C ASN A 71 -11.62 -20.92 20.34
N ARG A 72 -12.26 -19.78 20.63
CA ARG A 72 -13.39 -19.73 21.57
C ARG A 72 -14.55 -20.58 21.06
N LEU A 73 -14.91 -20.46 19.78
CA LEU A 73 -15.97 -21.25 19.17
C LEU A 73 -15.68 -22.74 19.29
N ARG A 74 -14.46 -23.17 18.94
CA ARG A 74 -14.04 -24.58 19.07
C ARG A 74 -14.16 -25.09 20.51
N THR A 75 -13.77 -24.28 21.49
CA THR A 75 -13.91 -24.62 22.91
C THR A 75 -15.38 -24.79 23.30
N LEU A 76 -16.25 -23.89 22.85
CA LEU A 76 -17.69 -24.00 23.11
C LEU A 76 -18.29 -25.24 22.44
N GLU A 77 -17.95 -25.50 21.18
CA GLU A 77 -18.40 -26.68 20.45
C GLU A 77 -18.01 -27.99 21.14
N THR A 78 -16.78 -28.08 21.66
CA THR A 78 -16.34 -29.25 22.44
C THR A 78 -17.17 -29.42 23.70
N ARG A 79 -17.37 -28.35 24.48
CA ARG A 79 -18.18 -28.40 25.71
C ARG A 79 -19.63 -28.81 25.44
N VAL A 80 -20.23 -28.34 24.34
CA VAL A 80 -21.58 -28.74 23.95
C VAL A 80 -21.63 -30.24 23.65
N ARG A 81 -20.67 -30.77 22.89
CA ARG A 81 -20.58 -32.21 22.61
C ARG A 81 -20.42 -33.05 23.88
N GLU A 82 -19.60 -32.59 24.83
CA GLU A 82 -19.42 -33.26 26.12
C GLU A 82 -20.72 -33.28 26.94
N MET A 83 -21.46 -32.17 26.97
CA MET A 83 -22.76 -32.10 27.65
C MET A 83 -23.80 -33.03 27.00
N GLU A 84 -23.83 -33.11 25.68
CA GLU A 84 -24.72 -34.02 24.95
C GLU A 84 -24.37 -35.49 25.19
N ALA A 85 -23.08 -35.83 25.26
CA ALA A 85 -22.62 -37.18 25.57
C ALA A 85 -23.01 -37.58 27.01
N ASN A 86 -22.81 -36.69 27.98
CA ASN A 86 -23.17 -36.93 29.38
C ASN A 86 -24.69 -37.03 29.61
N ARG A 87 -25.52 -36.43 28.75
CA ARG A 87 -26.99 -36.56 28.80
C ARG A 87 -27.53 -37.86 28.20
N LYS A 88 -26.72 -38.59 27.42
CA LYS A 88 -27.10 -39.85 26.76
C LYS A 88 -26.70 -41.10 27.56
N LEU A 89 -26.07 -40.92 28.73
CA LEU A 89 -25.79 -41.94 29.75
C LEU A 89 -26.86 -41.89 30.83
#